data_AF-A0A1G1TF76-F1
#
_entry.id   AF-A0A1G1TF76-F1
#
_cell.length_a   1.000
_cell.length_b   1.000
_cell.length_c   1.000
_cell.angle_alpha   90.00
_cell.angle_beta   90.00
_cell.angle_gamma   90.00
#
_symmetry.space_group_name_H-M   'P 1'
#
loop_
_entity.id
_entity.type
_entity.pdbx_description
1 polymer ?
#
loop_
_entity_poly.entity_id
_entity_poly.type
_entity_poly.pdbx_seq_one_letter_code
_entity_poly.pdbx_strand_id
1 'polypeptide(L)' 'MPFRLDRTAHHAGTHEQAAEYHAQNQPATPTERLRAAAYLNSVAFGYDLDNPPRLDRMAFATRQHAHRNG' A
#
# COMPACT_ATOMS: atom_id res chain seq x y z
N MET A 1 10.83 9.42 -11.17
CA MET A 1 9.46 9.85 -11.50
C MET A 1 8.75 10.17 -10.19
N PRO A 2 8.23 11.40 -10.00
CA PRO A 2 7.48 11.72 -8.79
C PRO A 2 6.08 11.11 -8.89
N PHE A 3 5.73 10.21 -7.97
CA PHE A 3 4.35 9.75 -7.80
C PHE A 3 3.54 10.90 -7.21
N ARG A 4 2.35 11.18 -7.75
CA ARG A 4 1.45 12.23 -7.26
C ARG A 4 0.05 11.66 -7.13
N LEU A 5 -0.55 11.86 -5.96
CA LEU A 5 -1.95 11.47 -5.74
C LEU A 5 -2.85 12.44 -6.51
N ASP A 6 -3.59 11.92 -7.47
CA ASP A 6 -4.67 12.66 -8.12
C ASP A 6 -5.99 12.39 -7.38
N ARG A 7 -6.51 13.44 -6.72
CA ARG A 7 -7.78 13.38 -5.98
C ARG A 7 -9.01 13.51 -6.88
N THR A 8 -8.81 13.83 -8.16
CA THR A 8 -9.86 14.00 -9.16
C THR A 8 -10.03 12.78 -10.06
N ALA A 9 -9.14 11.78 -9.94
CA ALA A 9 -9.19 10.54 -10.70
C ALA A 9 -10.45 9.68 -10.42
N HIS A 10 -11.22 9.98 -9.38
CA HIS A 10 -12.47 9.30 -9.13
C HIS A 10 -13.55 9.75 -10.13
N HIS A 11 -13.98 8.81 -10.98
CA HIS A 11 -15.09 8.99 -11.92
C HIS A 11 -16.31 8.13 -11.53
N ALA A 12 -17.52 8.65 -11.73
CA ALA A 12 -18.75 7.86 -11.61
C ALA A 12 -19.01 7.12 -12.93
N GLY A 13 -18.25 6.05 -13.19
CA GLY A 13 -18.35 5.21 -14.38
C GLY A 13 -18.90 3.80 -14.10
N THR A 14 -19.05 2.99 -15.14
CA THR A 14 -19.38 1.55 -14.99
C THR A 14 -18.17 0.77 -14.45
N HIS A 15 -18.42 -0.44 -13.95
CA HIS A 15 -17.34 -1.32 -13.47
C HIS A 15 -16.29 -1.61 -14.57
N GLU A 16 -16.73 -1.79 -15.81
CA GLU A 16 -15.85 -2.04 -16.97
C GLU A 16 -14.94 -0.83 -17.24
N GLN A 17 -15.49 0.38 -17.24
CA GLN A 17 -14.72 1.61 -17.43
C GLN A 17 -13.68 1.80 -16.33
N ALA A 18 -14.04 1.50 -15.08
CA ALA A 18 -13.09 1.54 -13.97
C ALA A 18 -11.97 0.51 -14.13
N ALA A 19 -12.30 -0.71 -14.56
CA ALA A 19 -11.31 -1.76 -14.79
C ALA A 19 -10.32 -1.37 -15.90
N GLU A 20 -10.81 -0.84 -17.02
CA GLU A 20 -9.97 -0.35 -18.12
C GLU A 20 -9.08 0.82 -17.68
N TYR A 21 -9.65 1.80 -16.97
CA TYR A 21 -8.91 2.94 -16.44
C TYR A 21 -7.78 2.47 -15.50
N HIS A 22 -8.07 1.53 -14.60
CA HIS A 22 -7.06 0.96 -13.72
C HIS A 22 -5.97 0.23 -14.51
N ALA A 23 -6.33 -0.60 -15.49
CA ALA A 23 -5.37 -1.32 -16.31
C ALA A 23 -4.42 -0.38 -17.09
N GLN A 24 -4.94 0.75 -17.59
CA GLN A 24 -4.16 1.73 -18.36
C GLN A 24 -3.25 2.60 -17.49
N ASN A 25 -3.66 2.91 -16.25
CA ASN A 25 -2.95 3.86 -15.39
C ASN A 25 -2.08 3.18 -14.30
N GLN A 26 -2.05 1.85 -14.26
CA GLN A 26 -1.25 1.13 -13.29
C GLN A 26 0.23 1.08 -13.71
N PRO A 27 1.19 1.25 -12.77
CA PRO A 27 2.59 1.10 -13.10
C PRO A 27 2.90 -0.29 -13.65
N ALA A 28 3.71 -0.34 -14.72
CA ALA A 28 3.98 -1.55 -15.48
C ALA A 28 4.73 -2.60 -14.66
N THR A 29 5.72 -2.17 -13.86
CA THR A 29 6.58 -3.09 -13.11
C THR A 29 6.15 -3.28 -11.65
N PRO A 30 6.42 -4.45 -11.05
CA PRO A 30 6.19 -4.67 -9.61
C PRO A 30 6.92 -3.65 -8.73
N THR A 31 8.15 -3.25 -9.10
CA THR A 31 8.95 -2.28 -8.36
C THR A 31 8.29 -0.89 -8.36
N GLU A 32 7.77 -0.43 -9.49
CA GLU A 32 7.04 0.84 -9.55
C GLU A 32 5.73 0.77 -8.78
N ARG A 33 5.02 -0.36 -8.82
CA ARG A 33 3.82 -0.58 -8.00
C ARG A 33 4.12 -0.46 -6.51
N LEU A 34 5.22 -1.07 -6.06
CA LEU A 34 5.70 -0.95 -4.68
C LEU A 34 6.03 0.49 -4.29
N ARG A 35 6.69 1.24 -5.18
CA ARG A 35 7.01 2.66 -4.93
C ARG A 35 5.76 3.54 -4.90
N ALA A 36 4.80 3.31 -5.80
CA ALA A 36 3.52 4.02 -5.80
C ALA A 36 2.74 3.74 -4.51
N ALA A 37 2.67 2.48 -4.07
CA ALA A 37 2.04 2.10 -2.81
C ALA A 37 2.73 2.75 -1.59
N ALA A 38 4.06 2.74 -1.55
CA ALA A 38 4.83 3.40 -0.49
C ALA A 38 4.54 4.90 -0.42
N TYR A 39 4.43 5.56 -1.57
CA TYR A 39 4.05 6.98 -1.64
C TYR A 39 2.62 7.21 -1.12
N LEU A 40 1.64 6.43 -1.57
CA LEU A 40 0.26 6.57 -1.11
C LEU A 40 0.13 6.37 0.40
N ASN A 41 0.84 5.39 0.95
CA ASN A 41 0.91 5.16 2.40
C ASN A 41 1.54 6.36 3.14
N SER A 42 2.61 6.94 2.61
CA SER A 42 3.24 8.12 3.21
C SER A 42 2.30 9.32 3.27
N VAL A 43 1.48 9.52 2.24
CA VAL A 43 0.46 10.57 2.19
C VAL A 43 -0.67 10.29 3.18
N ALA A 44 -1.11 9.03 3.30
CA ALA A 44 -2.20 8.63 4.19
C ALA A 44 -1.83 8.74 5.68
N PHE A 45 -0.61 8.34 6.06
CA PHE A 45 -0.16 8.29 7.45
C PHE A 45 0.80 9.43 7.85
N GLY A 46 1.18 10.29 6.90
CA GLY A 46 1.98 11.49 7.17
C GLY A 46 3.42 11.21 7.58
N TYR A 47 4.07 10.20 6.99
CA TYR A 47 5.48 9.87 7.28
C TYR A 47 6.42 10.22 6.11
N ASP A 48 7.71 10.36 6.40
CA ASP A 48 8.74 10.61 5.40
C ASP A 48 9.08 9.33 4.60
N LEU A 49 9.04 9.42 3.28
CA LEU A 49 9.37 8.31 2.37
C LEU A 49 10.82 7.83 2.53
N ASP A 50 11.74 8.75 2.81
CA ASP A 50 13.16 8.43 2.98
C ASP A 50 13.48 7.96 4.41
N ASN A 51 12.55 8.18 5.35
CA ASN A 51 12.65 7.73 6.73
C ASN A 51 11.31 7.16 7.25
N PRO A 52 10.86 6.02 6.70
CA PRO A 52 9.57 5.45 7.04
C PRO A 52 9.57 4.84 8.45
N PRO A 53 8.42 4.83 9.14
CA PRO A 53 8.28 4.21 10.46
C PRO A 53 8.57 2.71 10.36
N ARG A 54 9.33 2.20 11.33
CA ARG A 54 9.71 0.79 11.38
C ARG A 54 8.59 -0.04 11.99
N LEU A 55 8.28 -1.16 11.36
CA LEU A 55 7.33 -2.13 11.91
C LEU A 55 7.87 -2.70 13.24
N ASP A 56 7.11 -2.51 14.31
CA ASP A 56 7.32 -3.26 15.54
C ASP A 56 6.77 -4.69 15.38
N ARG A 57 7.69 -5.66 15.30
CA ARG A 57 7.33 -7.08 15.14
C ARG A 57 6.85 -7.70 16.45
N MET A 58 7.07 -7.05 17.59
CA MET A 58 6.66 -7.55 18.91
C MET A 58 5.19 -7.22 19.21
N ALA A 59 4.62 -6.18 18.60
CA ALA A 59 3.20 -5.84 18.72
C ALA A 59 2.26 -6.99 18.31
N PHE A 60 2.71 -7.87 17.41
CA PHE A 60 1.95 -9.02 16.90
C PHE A 60 2.50 -10.37 17.39
N ALA A 61 3.35 -10.38 18.41
CA ALA A 61 3.88 -11.63 18.95
C ALA A 61 2.78 -12.41 19.68
N THR A 62 2.28 -13.46 19.03
CA THR A 62 1.39 -14.44 19.68
C THR A 62 2.17 -15.20 20.74
N ARG A 63 1.64 -15.28 21.97
CA ARG A 63 2.21 -16.13 23.03
C ARG A 63 2.18 -17.58 22.57
N GLN A 64 3.36 -18.21 22.46
CA GLN A 64 3.46 -19.63 22.21
C GLN A 64 2.95 -20.38 23.45
N HIS A 65 1.79 -21.02 23.36
CA HIS A 65 1.34 -21.94 24.41
C HIS A 65 2.26 -23.15 24.41
N ALA A 66 3.10 -23.28 25.45
CA ALA A 66 3.90 -24.48 25.64
C ALA A 66 2.95 -25.68 25.76
N HIS A 67 3.09 -26.64 24.86
CA HIS A 67 2.39 -27.93 24.96
C HIS A 67 2.86 -28.61 26.24
N ARG A 68 2.03 -28.56 27.28
CA ARG A 68 2.28 -29.20 28.56
C ARG A 68 2.07 -30.70 28.36
N ASN A 69 3.16 -31.44 28.12
CA ASN A 69 3.13 -32.89 28.19
C ASN A 69 2.77 -33.27 29.64
N GLY A 70 1.61 -33.90 29.79
CA GLY A 70 1.20 -34.59 31.02
C GLY A 70 1.82 -35.97 31.10
#